data_AF-A0A9E5A8E1-F1
#
_entry.id   AF-A0A9E5A8E1-F1
#
_cell.length_a   1.000
_cell.length_b   1.000
_cell.length_c   1.000
_cell.angle_alpha   90.00
_cell.angle_beta   90.00
_cell.angle_gamma   90.00
#
_symmetry.space_group_name_H-M   'P 1'
#
loop_
_entity.id
_entity.type
_entity.pdbx_description
1 polymer ?
#
loop_
_entity_poly.entity_id
_entity_poly.type
_entity_poly.pdbx_seq_one_letter_code
_entity_poly.pdbx_strand_id
1 'polypeptide(L)'
;MNKNIYLMLSVLFMVFVAFQCVQPASAVKIVDHGTHYFWLDNSKMKMVWKTYQYNNDFLKTKALIYYKYNNKGKYHLAWHEVITIAKVTKSTVKIRDWTDSDFVPPTTIDYKKTKLTAAQYYWRIYRSKMLY
;
A
#
# COMPACT_ATOMS: atom_id res chain seq x y z
N MET A 1 37.48 2.75 42.58
CA MET A 1 36.56 2.54 41.44
C MET A 1 37.21 3.12 40.20
N ASN A 2 37.45 2.31 39.17
CA ASN A 2 38.32 2.69 38.05
C ASN A 2 37.61 3.70 37.13
N LYS A 3 38.14 4.92 36.98
CA LYS A 3 37.51 6.02 36.23
C LYS A 3 37.18 5.65 34.77
N ASN A 4 37.89 4.67 34.22
CA ASN A 4 37.70 4.15 32.87
C ASN A 4 36.36 3.40 32.68
N ILE A 5 35.78 2.85 33.76
CA ILE A 5 34.51 2.12 33.70
C ILE A 5 33.34 3.06 33.39
N TYR A 6 33.35 4.28 33.96
CA TYR A 6 32.32 5.28 33.70
C TYR A 6 32.33 5.77 32.26
N LEU A 7 33.52 5.94 31.71
CA LEU A 7 33.70 6.39 30.34
C LEU A 7 33.22 5.31 29.36
N MET A 8 33.54 4.04 29.63
CA MET A 8 33.04 2.89 28.85
C MET A 8 31.51 2.77 28.91
N LEU A 9 30.90 2.93 30.09
CA LEU A 9 29.45 2.92 30.26
C LEU A 9 28.77 4.08 29.53
N SER A 10 29.35 5.28 29.55
CA SER A 10 28.79 6.43 28.83
C SER A 10 28.82 6.25 27.31
N VAL A 11 29.86 5.62 26.77
CA VAL A 11 29.98 5.34 25.34
C VAL A 11 28.96 4.27 24.93
N LEU A 12 28.82 3.19 25.71
CA LEU A 12 27.78 2.18 25.46
C LEU A 12 26.37 2.77 25.52
N PHE A 13 26.10 3.65 26.48
CA PHE A 13 24.80 4.29 26.62
C PHE A 13 24.47 5.21 25.43
N MET A 14 25.43 6.01 24.97
CA MET A 14 25.26 6.85 23.78
C MET A 14 25.01 6.01 22.52
N VAL A 15 25.71 4.89 22.35
CA VAL A 15 25.47 3.95 21.24
C VAL A 15 24.05 3.37 21.33
N PHE A 16 23.60 2.96 22.51
CA PHE A 16 22.27 2.38 22.71
C PHE A 16 21.14 3.39 22.42
N VAL A 17 21.30 4.64 22.85
CA VAL A 17 20.36 5.73 22.58
C VAL A 17 20.34 6.07 21.08
N ALA A 18 21.50 6.11 20.43
CA ALA A 18 21.59 6.33 18.98
C ALA A 18 20.85 5.22 18.20
N PHE A 19 20.96 3.95 18.61
CA PHE A 19 20.22 2.84 17.99
C PHE A 19 18.69 2.94 18.16
N GLN A 20 18.20 3.54 19.25
CA GLN A 20 16.76 3.75 19.47
C GLN A 20 16.20 4.93 18.67
N CYS A 21 17.03 5.93 18.35
CA CYS A 21 16.67 7.10 17.57
C CYS A 21 16.82 6.92 16.06
N VAL A 22 17.51 5.87 15.60
CA VAL A 22 17.36 5.37 14.23
C VAL A 22 15.98 4.69 14.14
N GLN A 23 14.93 5.50 14.11
CA GLN A 23 13.66 5.03 13.55
C GLN A 23 14.02 4.45 12.18
N PRO A 24 13.61 3.20 11.87
CA PRO A 24 13.72 2.75 10.51
C PRO A 24 12.89 3.74 9.69
N ALA A 25 13.57 4.60 8.92
CA ALA A 25 13.02 5.18 7.74
C ALA A 25 12.67 3.98 6.87
N SER A 26 11.51 3.39 7.13
CA SER A 26 11.10 2.14 6.52
C SER A 26 10.98 2.44 5.05
N ALA A 27 12.02 2.06 4.31
CA ALA A 27 12.20 2.46 2.94
C ALA A 27 10.97 1.99 2.17
N VAL A 28 10.21 2.95 1.65
CA VAL A 28 9.02 2.66 0.87
C VAL A 28 9.46 1.81 -0.32
N LYS A 29 9.09 0.53 -0.31
CA LYS A 29 9.46 -0.41 -1.37
C LYS A 29 8.30 -0.55 -2.34
N ILE A 30 8.57 -0.37 -3.63
CA ILE A 30 7.63 -0.79 -4.67
C ILE A 30 7.67 -2.32 -4.72
N VAL A 31 6.55 -2.97 -4.38
CA VAL A 31 6.47 -4.44 -4.28
C VAL A 31 5.66 -5.07 -5.40
N ASP A 32 4.83 -4.29 -6.08
CA ASP A 32 4.03 -4.76 -7.21
C ASP A 32 3.70 -3.60 -8.14
N HIS A 33 3.58 -3.90 -9.42
CA HIS A 33 3.13 -2.96 -10.45
C HIS A 33 2.68 -3.74 -11.67
N GLY A 34 1.87 -3.11 -12.51
CA GLY A 34 1.52 -3.71 -13.79
C GLY A 34 0.38 -3.01 -14.48
N THR A 35 -0.12 -3.69 -15.50
CA THR A 35 -1.22 -3.21 -16.34
C THR A 35 -2.22 -4.35 -16.53
N HIS A 36 -3.51 -4.06 -16.44
CA HIS A 36 -4.60 -5.00 -16.64
C HIS A 36 -5.64 -4.38 -17.56
N TYR A 37 -6.17 -5.17 -18.49
CA TYR A 37 -7.16 -4.74 -19.46
C TYR A 37 -8.47 -5.46 -19.16
N PHE A 38 -9.55 -4.71 -19.07
CA PHE A 38 -10.88 -5.22 -18.76
C PHE A 38 -11.94 -4.47 -19.57
N TRP A 39 -13.17 -4.96 -19.55
CA TRP A 39 -14.30 -4.34 -20.23
C TRP A 39 -15.28 -3.78 -19.20
N LEU A 40 -15.74 -2.56 -19.42
CA LEU A 40 -16.82 -1.93 -18.66
C LEU A 40 -17.80 -1.33 -19.66
N ASP A 41 -19.07 -1.73 -19.61
CA ASP A 41 -20.15 -1.20 -20.46
C ASP A 41 -19.77 -1.02 -21.94
N ASN A 42 -19.28 -2.11 -22.56
CA ASN A 42 -18.81 -2.17 -23.96
C ASN A 42 -17.61 -1.27 -24.30
N SER A 43 -16.94 -0.70 -23.30
CA SER A 43 -15.72 0.07 -23.46
C SER A 43 -14.51 -0.69 -22.92
N LYS A 44 -13.46 -0.77 -23.75
CA LYS A 44 -12.18 -1.34 -23.32
C LYS A 44 -11.48 -0.38 -22.37
N MET A 45 -11.21 -0.87 -21.16
CA MET A 45 -10.51 -0.14 -20.12
C MET A 45 -9.12 -0.72 -19.89
N LYS A 46 -8.27 0.09 -19.26
CA LYS A 46 -6.92 -0.30 -18.83
C LYS A 46 -6.66 0.27 -17.45
N MET A 47 -6.35 -0.58 -16.48
CA MET A 47 -5.81 -0.19 -15.19
C MET A 47 -4.29 -0.30 -15.22
N VAL A 48 -3.60 0.72 -14.71
CA VAL A 48 -2.16 0.68 -14.43
C VAL A 48 -1.96 0.95 -12.95
N TRP A 49 -1.27 0.08 -12.22
CA TRP A 49 -1.08 0.27 -10.78
C TRP A 49 0.38 0.19 -10.35
N LYS A 50 0.67 0.79 -9.20
CA LYS A 50 1.90 0.60 -8.41
C LYS A 50 1.54 0.45 -6.94
N THR A 51 2.10 -0.56 -6.29
CA THR A 51 1.89 -0.87 -4.88
C THR A 51 3.17 -0.64 -4.09
N TYR A 52 3.03 0.19 -3.06
CA TYR A 52 4.09 0.62 -2.16
C TYR A 52 3.87 -0.05 -0.82
N GLN A 53 4.85 -0.85 -0.38
CA GLN A 53 4.89 -1.43 0.95
C GLN A 53 5.76 -0.54 1.85
N TYR A 54 5.16 0.00 2.91
CA TYR A 54 5.87 0.81 3.89
C TYR A 54 6.38 -0.09 5.01
N ASN A 55 5.61 -1.09 5.41
CA ASN A 55 6.02 -2.18 6.30
C ASN A 55 5.11 -3.41 6.06
N ASN A 56 5.28 -4.50 6.81
CA ASN A 56 4.47 -5.71 6.61
C ASN A 56 2.97 -5.51 6.87
N ASP A 57 2.61 -4.50 7.66
CA ASP A 57 1.28 -4.19 8.16
C ASP A 57 0.64 -2.97 7.48
N PHE A 58 1.33 -2.33 6.54
CA PHE A 58 0.80 -1.21 5.78
C PHE A 58 1.33 -1.17 4.34
N LEU A 59 0.39 -1.12 3.41
CA LEU A 59 0.65 -0.93 1.99
C LEU A 59 -0.38 -0.02 1.33
N LYS A 60 0.05 0.61 0.25
CA LYS A 60 -0.74 1.56 -0.53
C LYS A 60 -0.60 1.23 -2.01
N THR A 61 -1.72 1.04 -2.69
CA THR A 61 -1.77 0.88 -4.15
C THR A 61 -2.30 2.18 -4.75
N LYS A 62 -1.61 2.70 -5.76
CA LYS A 62 -2.11 3.77 -6.62
C LYS A 62 -2.42 3.16 -7.97
N ALA A 63 -3.65 3.32 -8.43
CA ALA A 63 -4.07 2.87 -9.76
C ALA A 63 -4.55 4.06 -10.60
N LEU A 64 -4.30 3.96 -11.90
CA LEU A 64 -4.77 4.88 -12.93
C LEU A 64 -5.67 4.07 -13.85
N ILE A 65 -6.92 4.48 -13.96
CA ILE A 65 -7.89 3.86 -14.84
C ILE A 65 -8.00 4.68 -16.11
N TYR A 66 -7.85 4.01 -17.25
CA TYR A 66 -7.98 4.60 -18.56
C TYR A 66 -9.13 3.97 -19.31
N TYR A 67 -9.83 4.76 -20.11
CA TYR A 67 -10.89 4.29 -21.01
C TYR A 67 -10.54 4.56 -22.46
N LYS A 68 -11.18 3.83 -23.37
CA LYS A 68 -11.04 4.02 -24.82
C LYS A 68 -12.41 4.32 -25.42
N TYR A 69 -12.62 5.57 -25.86
CA TYR A 69 -13.90 6.00 -26.42
C TYR A 69 -14.26 5.18 -27.68
N ASN A 70 -15.45 4.58 -27.69
CA ASN A 70 -15.94 3.72 -28.79
C ASN A 70 -14.96 2.62 -29.24
N ASN A 71 -14.08 2.14 -28.33
CA ASN A 71 -13.03 1.18 -28.62
C ASN A 71 -12.04 1.59 -29.74
N LYS A 72 -12.04 2.86 -30.16
CA LYS A 72 -11.20 3.43 -31.21
C LYS A 72 -10.25 4.48 -30.61
N GLY A 73 -9.12 4.74 -31.28
CA GLY A 73 -8.17 5.76 -30.83
C GLY A 73 -7.26 5.39 -29.66
N LYS A 74 -6.87 6.37 -28.84
CA LYS A 74 -5.92 6.24 -27.72
C LYS A 74 -6.67 6.06 -26.39
N TYR A 75 -5.95 5.58 -25.37
CA TYR A 75 -6.48 5.53 -24.01
C TYR A 75 -6.44 6.91 -23.37
N HIS A 76 -7.55 7.33 -22.76
CA HIS A 76 -7.67 8.57 -22.01
C HIS A 76 -7.78 8.25 -20.53
N LEU A 77 -7.11 9.05 -19.68
CA LEU A 77 -7.22 8.90 -18.23
C LEU A 77 -8.66 9.19 -17.82
N ALA A 78 -9.27 8.25 -17.12
CA ALA A 78 -10.63 8.33 -16.62
C ALA A 78 -10.62 8.86 -15.17
N TRP A 79 -9.96 8.13 -14.28
CA TRP A 79 -9.86 8.47 -12.86
C TRP A 79 -8.66 7.81 -12.18
N HIS A 80 -8.43 8.21 -10.95
CA HIS A 80 -7.43 7.70 -10.03
C HIS A 80 -8.09 6.85 -8.96
N GLU A 81 -7.37 5.83 -8.52
CA GLU A 81 -7.74 5.05 -7.34
C GLU A 81 -6.55 4.97 -6.39
N VAL A 82 -6.86 5.11 -5.10
CA VAL A 82 -5.91 4.95 -4.02
C VAL A 82 -6.48 3.97 -3.02
N ILE A 83 -5.83 2.83 -2.94
CA ILE A 83 -6.19 1.74 -2.04
C ILE A 83 -5.14 1.70 -0.93
N THR A 84 -5.58 1.57 0.31
CA THR A 84 -4.70 1.31 1.45
C THR A 84 -5.17 0.10 2.22
N ILE A 85 -4.23 -0.79 2.56
CA ILE A 85 -4.48 -1.95 3.41
C ILE A 85 -3.59 -1.80 4.65
N ALA A 86 -4.24 -1.73 5.81
CA ALA A 86 -3.59 -1.53 7.09
C ALA A 86 -4.01 -2.62 8.08
N LYS A 87 -3.05 -3.29 8.72
CA LYS A 87 -3.33 -4.13 9.90
C LYS A 87 -3.65 -3.22 11.07
N VAL A 88 -4.87 -3.30 11.59
CA VAL A 88 -5.35 -2.42 12.67
C VAL A 88 -5.45 -3.15 14.01
N THR A 89 -5.64 -4.47 13.99
CA THR A 89 -5.56 -5.34 15.17
C THR A 89 -4.92 -6.66 14.79
N LYS A 90 -4.58 -7.51 15.76
CA LYS A 90 -4.05 -8.87 15.52
C LYS A 90 -4.92 -9.71 14.58
N SER A 91 -6.23 -9.46 14.55
CA SER A 91 -7.22 -10.24 13.79
C SER A 91 -8.01 -9.41 12.78
N THR A 92 -7.60 -8.18 12.45
CA THR A 92 -8.36 -7.32 11.53
C THR A 92 -7.44 -6.47 10.66
N VAL A 93 -7.76 -6.42 9.36
CA VAL A 93 -7.20 -5.45 8.42
C VAL A 93 -8.30 -4.45 8.02
N LYS A 94 -7.92 -3.18 7.89
CA LYS A 94 -8.73 -2.10 7.34
C LYS A 94 -8.30 -1.89 5.89
N ILE A 95 -9.28 -1.86 5.01
CA ILE A 95 -9.13 -1.53 3.60
C ILE A 95 -9.83 -0.19 3.39
N ARG A 96 -9.15 0.76 2.76
CA ARG A 96 -9.74 2.02 2.35
C ARG A 96 -9.45 2.21 0.88
N ASP A 97 -10.52 2.34 0.10
CA ASP A 97 -10.46 2.62 -1.32
C ASP A 97 -10.99 4.04 -1.51
N TRP A 98 -10.19 4.87 -2.16
CA TRP A 98 -10.53 6.25 -2.51
C TRP A 98 -10.45 6.41 -4.02
N THR A 99 -11.34 7.21 -4.59
CA THR A 99 -11.34 7.55 -6.01
C THR A 99 -11.82 8.98 -6.21
N ASP A 100 -11.33 9.62 -7.27
CA ASP A 100 -11.81 10.92 -7.76
C ASP A 100 -12.81 10.77 -8.93
N SER A 101 -13.30 9.56 -9.17
CA SER A 101 -14.32 9.30 -10.18
C SER A 101 -15.70 9.77 -9.71
N ASP A 102 -16.41 10.47 -10.58
CA ASP A 102 -17.82 10.82 -10.37
C ASP A 102 -18.77 9.61 -10.49
N PHE A 103 -18.26 8.46 -10.96
CA PHE A 103 -19.06 7.26 -11.25
C PHE A 103 -19.10 6.25 -10.09
N VAL A 104 -18.23 6.38 -9.10
CA VAL A 104 -18.12 5.45 -7.96
C VAL A 104 -18.05 6.22 -6.64
N PRO A 105 -18.48 5.62 -5.51
CA PRO A 105 -18.42 6.29 -4.21
C PRO A 105 -17.00 6.79 -3.91
N PRO A 106 -16.83 8.05 -3.46
CA PRO A 106 -15.51 8.71 -3.41
C PRO A 106 -14.57 8.07 -2.37
N THR A 107 -15.10 7.44 -1.34
CA THR A 107 -14.31 6.66 -0.39
C THR A 107 -15.15 5.55 0.21
N THR A 108 -14.63 4.33 0.16
CA THR A 108 -15.16 3.20 0.93
C THR A 108 -14.15 2.79 1.99
N ILE A 109 -14.67 2.33 3.12
CA ILE A 109 -13.86 1.79 4.22
C ILE A 109 -14.47 0.45 4.61
N ASP A 110 -13.66 -0.58 4.61
CA ASP A 110 -14.07 -1.94 4.95
C ASP A 110 -13.08 -2.57 5.93
N TYR A 111 -13.60 -3.45 6.78
CA TYR A 111 -12.84 -4.15 7.80
C TYR A 111 -12.98 -5.65 7.60
N LYS A 112 -11.86 -6.32 7.35
CA LYS A 112 -11.82 -7.77 7.13
C LYS A 112 -11.16 -8.46 8.32
N LYS A 113 -11.89 -9.42 8.92
CA LYS A 113 -11.35 -10.29 9.96
C LYS A 113 -10.32 -11.24 9.35
N THR A 114 -9.06 -11.11 9.78
CA THR A 114 -7.95 -11.96 9.33
C THR A 114 -6.76 -11.84 10.27
N LYS A 115 -6.04 -12.94 10.47
CA LYS A 115 -4.76 -12.95 11.21
C LYS A 115 -3.56 -12.56 10.33
N LEU A 116 -3.72 -12.54 9.01
CA LEU A 116 -2.67 -12.17 8.05
C LEU A 116 -2.19 -10.73 8.26
N THR A 117 -0.92 -10.46 7.99
CA THR A 117 -0.42 -9.07 7.86
C THR A 117 -1.03 -8.40 6.63
N ALA A 118 -0.91 -7.07 6.51
CA ALA A 118 -1.43 -6.37 5.33
C ALA A 118 -0.78 -6.89 4.04
N ALA A 119 0.54 -7.07 4.02
CA ALA A 119 1.28 -7.59 2.87
C ALA A 119 0.82 -9.01 2.47
N GLN A 120 0.63 -9.89 3.45
CA GLN A 120 0.13 -11.25 3.18
C GLN A 120 -1.31 -11.22 2.66
N TYR A 121 -2.16 -10.38 3.26
CA TYR A 121 -3.55 -10.23 2.82
C TYR A 121 -3.63 -9.70 1.38
N TYR A 122 -2.77 -8.74 1.04
CA TYR A 122 -2.67 -8.20 -0.32
C TYR A 122 -2.40 -9.32 -1.33
N TRP A 123 -1.29 -10.04 -1.17
CA TRP A 123 -0.87 -11.05 -2.15
C TRP A 123 -1.82 -12.25 -2.22
N ARG A 124 -2.38 -12.68 -1.09
CA ARG A 124 -3.19 -13.90 -1.04
C ARG A 124 -4.66 -13.69 -1.39
N ILE A 125 -5.20 -12.48 -1.17
CA ILE A 125 -6.64 -12.25 -1.22
C ILE A 125 -6.98 -11.01 -2.04
N TYR A 126 -6.42 -9.85 -1.71
CA TYR A 126 -6.86 -8.60 -2.32
C TYR A 126 -6.42 -8.48 -3.79
N ARG A 127 -5.17 -8.88 -4.08
CA ARG A 127 -4.54 -8.68 -5.38
C ARG A 127 -5.32 -9.33 -6.52
N SER A 128 -5.79 -10.56 -6.31
CA SER A 128 -6.59 -11.30 -7.29
C SER A 128 -7.96 -10.66 -7.48
N LYS A 129 -8.62 -10.23 -6.40
CA LYS A 129 -9.91 -9.53 -6.45
C LYS A 129 -9.84 -8.21 -7.21
N MET A 130 -8.74 -7.48 -7.07
CA MET A 130 -8.52 -6.21 -7.78
C MET A 130 -8.35 -6.39 -9.30
N LEU A 131 -8.01 -7.61 -9.76
CA LEU A 131 -7.78 -7.92 -11.18
C LEU A 131 -8.95 -8.65 -11.86
N TYR A 132 -10.01 -8.93 -11.12
CA TYR A 132 -11.15 -9.70 -11.59
C TYR A 132 -12.31 -8.76 -11.89
#